data_AF-A0A920BRJ8-F1
#
_entry.id   AF-A0A920BRJ8-F1
#
_cell.length_a   1.000
_cell.length_b   1.000
_cell.length_c   1.000
_cell.angle_alpha   90.00
_cell.angle_beta   90.00
_cell.angle_gamma   90.00
#
_symmetry.space_group_name_H-M   'P 1'
#
loop_
_entity.id
_entity.type
_entity.pdbx_description
1 polymer ?
#
loop_
_entity_poly.entity_id
_entity_poly.type
_entity_poly.pdbx_seq_one_letter_code
_entity_poly.pdbx_strand_id
1 'polypeptide(L)' 'MNYCAGFIRQQENQHLGIPPEIVATFSPQLRQLCGFGMYRGLTGNIEKHSPAYLLYGDEEETQLWDYDPIEPK' A
#
# COMPACT_ATOMS: atom_id res chain seq x y z
N MET A 1 15.47 -6.33 9.85
CA MET A 1 14.30 -5.87 9.06
C MET A 1 14.42 -4.37 8.93
N ASN A 2 14.52 -3.85 7.70
CA ASN A 2 14.80 -2.43 7.44
C ASN A 2 13.54 -1.72 6.97
N TYR A 3 13.35 -0.46 7.40
CA TYR A 3 12.29 0.42 6.90
C TYR A 3 12.89 1.43 5.92
N CYS A 4 12.13 1.80 4.90
CA CYS A 4 12.49 2.85 3.96
C CYS A 4 11.24 3.64 3.56
N ALA A 5 11.42 4.83 2.97
CA ALA A 5 10.30 5.57 2.40
C ALA A 5 9.67 4.79 1.24
N GLY A 6 8.36 4.91 1.03
CA GLY A 6 7.63 4.07 0.07
C GLY A 6 8.00 4.26 -1.41
N PHE A 7 8.78 5.29 -1.75
CA PHE A 7 9.36 5.47 -3.09
C PHE A 7 10.75 4.83 -3.25
N ILE A 8 11.35 4.32 -2.17
CA ILE A 8 12.62 3.62 -2.20
C ILE A 8 12.35 2.13 -2.41
N ARG A 9 13.14 1.49 -3.29
CA ARG A 9 13.06 0.05 -3.51
C ARG A 9 13.44 -0.69 -2.22
N GLN A 10 12.59 -1.64 -1.82
CA GLN A 10 12.85 -2.55 -0.71
C GLN A 10 14.05 -3.47 -0.99
N GLN A 11 14.76 -3.88 0.07
CA GLN A 11 15.83 -4.89 -0.03
C GLN A 11 15.27 -6.27 -0.41
N GLU A 12 14.10 -6.62 0.12
CA GLU A 12 13.39 -7.86 -0.16
C GLU A 12 12.04 -7.56 -0.80
N ASN A 13 11.70 -8.29 -1.86
CA ASN A 13 10.44 -8.13 -2.59
C ASN A 13 9.32 -8.92 -1.88
N GLN A 14 8.86 -8.45 -0.72
CA GLN A 14 7.87 -9.17 0.11
C GLN A 14 6.58 -9.48 -0.64
N HIS A 15 6.11 -8.55 -1.48
CA HIS A 15 4.95 -8.74 -2.35
C HIS A 15 5.06 -9.91 -3.37
N LEU A 16 6.26 -10.42 -3.65
CA LEU A 16 6.49 -11.58 -4.52
C LEU A 16 6.88 -12.84 -3.75
N GLY A 17 7.37 -12.68 -2.51
CA GLY A 17 7.88 -13.79 -1.70
C GLY A 17 6.85 -14.38 -0.74
N ILE A 18 5.85 -13.60 -0.32
CA ILE A 18 4.83 -14.04 0.63
C ILE A 18 3.61 -14.56 -0.15
N PRO A 19 3.12 -15.78 0.14
CA PRO A 19 1.91 -16.29 -0.50
C PRO A 19 0.69 -15.40 -0.23
N PRO A 20 -0.20 -15.15 -1.22
CA PRO A 20 -1.35 -14.25 -1.07
C PRO A 20 -2.27 -14.62 0.10
N GLU A 21 -2.48 -15.90 0.35
CA GLU A 21 -3.29 -16.41 1.47
C GLU A 21 -2.70 -16.07 2.84
N ILE A 22 -1.38 -15.92 2.92
CA ILE A 22 -0.70 -15.47 4.14
C ILE A 22 -0.84 -13.96 4.28
N VAL A 23 -0.65 -13.20 3.19
CA VAL A 23 -0.85 -11.74 3.19
C VAL A 23 -2.28 -11.38 3.63
N ALA A 24 -3.29 -12.17 3.22
CA ALA A 24 -4.68 -11.96 3.63
C ALA A 24 -4.90 -12.04 5.17
N THR A 25 -4.01 -12.71 5.90
CA THR A 25 -4.06 -12.78 7.37
C THR A 25 -3.40 -11.59 8.08
N PHE A 26 -2.65 -10.76 7.35
CA PHE A 26 -1.93 -9.64 7.92
C PHE A 26 -2.88 -8.50 8.27
N SER A 27 -2.53 -7.76 9.34
CA SER A 27 -3.20 -6.50 9.66
C SER A 27 -3.04 -5.50 8.49
N PRO A 28 -3.97 -4.54 8.33
CA PRO A 28 -3.86 -3.50 7.30
C PRO A 28 -2.50 -2.78 7.33
N GLN A 29 -2.01 -2.44 8.53
CA GLN A 29 -0.71 -1.79 8.70
C GLN A 29 0.45 -2.66 8.21
N LEU A 30 0.43 -3.97 8.46
CA LEU A 30 1.49 -4.86 7.98
C LEU A 30 1.43 -5.02 6.45
N ARG A 31 0.23 -5.11 5.86
CA ARG A 31 0.09 -5.10 4.40
C ARG A 31 0.63 -3.83 3.77
N GLN A 32 0.37 -2.68 4.38
CA GLN A 32 0.96 -1.41 3.95
C GLN A 32 2.50 -1.44 3.98
N LEU A 33 3.11 -1.94 5.07
CA LEU A 33 4.56 -2.10 5.19
C LEU A 33 5.15 -3.09 4.17
N CYS A 34 4.37 -4.10 3.77
CA CYS A 34 4.73 -5.06 2.73
C CYS A 34 4.51 -4.53 1.29
N GLY A 35 4.10 -3.27 1.12
CA GLY A 35 3.95 -2.62 -0.18
C GLY A 35 2.58 -2.76 -0.83
N PHE A 36 1.54 -3.10 -0.06
CA PHE A 36 0.16 -3.20 -0.57
C PHE A 36 -0.68 -1.92 -0.38
N GLY A 37 -0.16 -0.90 0.31
CA GLY A 37 -0.82 0.40 0.44
C GLY A 37 -0.21 1.47 -0.48
N MET A 38 -0.85 2.64 -0.57
CA MET A 38 -0.25 3.78 -1.25
C MET A 38 0.70 4.56 -0.34
N TYR A 39 1.81 5.03 -0.87
CA TYR A 39 2.67 5.97 -0.13
C TYR A 39 2.12 7.39 -0.30
N ARG A 40 1.62 7.97 0.80
CA ARG A 40 1.08 9.35 0.87
C ARG A 40 0.03 9.66 -0.21
N GLY A 41 -0.77 8.66 -0.60
CA GLY A 41 -1.77 8.80 -1.66
C GLY A 41 -1.19 9.10 -3.06
N LEU A 42 0.10 8.82 -3.28
CA LEU A 42 0.80 9.17 -4.53
C LEU A 42 1.24 7.95 -5.34
N THR A 43 2.00 7.04 -4.72
CA THR A 43 2.66 5.93 -5.43
C THR A 43 2.21 4.57 -4.90
N GLY A 44 2.24 3.56 -5.76
CA GLY A 44 1.89 2.17 -5.40
C GLY A 44 0.44 1.77 -5.70
N ASN A 45 -0.32 2.61 -6.42
CA ASN A 45 -1.69 2.32 -6.80
C ASN A 45 -1.79 1.38 -8.01
N ILE A 46 -2.95 0.73 -8.12
CA ILE A 46 -3.43 0.05 -9.32
C ILE A 46 -4.72 0.78 -9.71
N GLU A 47 -4.72 1.45 -10.86
CA GLU A 47 -5.87 2.22 -11.36
C GLU A 47 -6.47 3.16 -10.29
N LYS A 48 -5.60 3.94 -9.62
CA LYS A 48 -5.94 4.84 -8.50
C LYS A 48 -6.33 4.19 -7.16
N HIS A 49 -6.46 2.87 -7.09
CA HIS A 49 -6.79 2.18 -5.84
C HIS A 49 -5.54 1.57 -5.19
N SER A 50 -5.55 1.39 -3.86
CA SER A 50 -4.49 0.60 -3.21
C SER A 50 -4.63 -0.89 -3.55
N PRO A 51 -3.53 -1.64 -3.73
CA PRO A 51 -3.58 -3.08 -3.86
C PRO A 51 -4.31 -3.77 -2.70
N ALA A 52 -4.19 -3.22 -1.48
CA ALA A 52 -4.85 -3.74 -0.29
C ALA A 52 -6.38 -3.64 -0.36
N TYR A 53 -6.92 -2.53 -0.87
CA TYR A 53 -8.35 -2.38 -1.13
C TYR A 53 -8.83 -3.43 -2.15
N LEU A 54 -8.14 -3.52 -3.30
CA LEU A 54 -8.55 -4.40 -4.40
C LEU A 54 -8.46 -5.90 -4.07
N LEU A 55 -7.42 -6.32 -3.34
CA LEU A 55 -7.13 -7.75 -3.14
C LEU A 55 -7.65 -8.30 -1.81
N TYR A 56 -7.81 -7.46 -0.81
CA TYR A 56 -8.06 -7.89 0.56
C TYR A 56 -9.17 -7.11 1.26
N GLY A 57 -9.81 -6.14 0.58
CA GLY A 57 -10.96 -5.40 1.10
C GLY A 57 -10.63 -4.42 2.23
N ASP A 58 -9.41 -3.87 2.23
CA ASP A 58 -9.08 -2.76 3.15
C ASP A 58 -9.89 -1.51 2.85
N GLU A 59 -9.87 -0.55 3.79
CA GLU A 59 -10.45 0.77 3.53
C GLU A 59 -9.79 1.42 2.32
N GLU A 60 -10.62 2.06 1.51
CA GLU A 60 -10.15 2.73 0.30
C GLU A 60 -9.31 3.95 0.65
N GLU A 61 -8.09 3.99 0.10
CA GLU A 61 -7.21 5.14 0.24
C GLU A 61 -7.50 6.15 -0.88
N THR A 62 -7.70 7.42 -0.53
CA THR A 62 -7.89 8.50 -1.50
C THR A 62 -6.53 8.97 -2.05
N GLN A 63 -6.42 9.12 -3.36
CA GLN A 63 -5.23 9.72 -3.97
C GLN A 63 -5.11 11.20 -3.62
N LEU A 64 -3.87 11.68 -3.45
CA LEU A 64 -3.61 13.08 -3.09
C LEU A 64 -4.26 14.08 -4.06
N TRP A 65 -4.28 13.75 -5.35
CA TRP A 65 -4.82 14.61 -6.41
C TRP A 65 -6.34 14.71 -6.43
N ASP A 66 -7.02 13.79 -5.75
CA ASP A 66 -8.48 13.71 -5.74
C ASP A 66 -9.08 14.41 -4.48
N TYR A 67 -8.24 15.00 -3.61
CA TYR A 67 -8.69 15.86 -2.50
C TYR A 67 -9.05 17.28 -2.98
N ASP A 68 -10.14 17.85 -2.46
CA ASP A 68 -10.53 19.26 -2.65
C ASP A 68 -10.88 19.92 -1.29
N PRO A 69 -10.09 20.90 -0.81
CA PRO A 69 -8.78 21.30 -1.34
C PRO A 69 -7.74 20.17 -1.21
N ILE A 70 -6.62 20.26 -1.94
CA ILE A 70 -5.52 19.29 -1.83
C ILE A 70 -4.90 19.37 -0.43
N GLU A 71 -5.37 18.53 0.48
CA GLU A 71 -4.90 18.40 1.85
C GLU A 71 -4.30 17.01 2.09
N PRO A 72 -2.97 16.91 2.31
CA PRO A 72 -2.36 15.63 2.65
C PRO A 72 -2.77 15.23 4.08
N LYS A 73 -3.34 14.02 4.23
CA LYS A 73 -3.51 13.35 5.53
C LYS A 73 -2.19 12.83 6.08
#